data_AF-A0A7G2FEY1-F1
#
_entry.id   AF-A0A7G2FEY1-F1
#
_cell.length_a   1.000
_cell.length_b   1.000
_cell.length_c   1.000
_cell.angle_alpha   90.00
_cell.angle_beta   90.00
_cell.angle_gamma   90.00
#
_symmetry.space_group_name_H-M   'P 1'
#
loop_
_entity.id
_entity.type
_entity.pdbx_description
1 polymer ?
#
loop_
_entity_poly.entity_id
_entity_poly.type
_entity_poly.pdbx_seq_one_letter_code
_entity_poly.pdbx_strand_id
1 'polypeptide(L)'
;MVKNAVLEYIDNHALGDEGIKMVMECKAYPQLKGCWKEITSALPWRTYNSVYHRAHTIFEAGSQGIWTKEDIELVMEFQKTHGNDWKTLADAMGKHRKHVKDAWRRGRLAGKKKGHWMREEYQNLFDLVNKDLRMKAFKEKHSKHGMLKDNIPWMAISDVLETRDHVTCCQKWYEQLISPMVAKGMWANVDDYRLLEELLKLDAACIDDVDWDNLLENRDGEACRKRWNQMIIHIGVPKSKTFAEQVEILSDRYCPDIAEDREDFDNRPYDPED
;
A
#
# COMPACT_ATOMS: atom_id res chain seq x y z
N MET A 1 -32.47 2.45 18.83
CA MET A 1 -31.94 3.84 18.74
C MET A 1 -31.85 4.31 17.29
N VAL A 2 -30.80 4.01 16.51
CA VAL A 2 -30.74 4.47 15.09
C VAL A 2 -31.91 3.95 14.26
N LYS A 3 -32.27 2.66 14.39
CA LYS A 3 -33.45 2.10 13.73
C LYS A 3 -34.72 2.89 14.07
N ASN A 4 -34.97 3.11 15.36
CA ASN A 4 -36.16 3.82 15.84
C ASN A 4 -36.21 5.26 15.35
N ALA A 5 -35.10 6.01 15.43
CA ALA A 5 -35.05 7.40 14.95
C ALA A 5 -35.39 7.53 13.46
N VAL A 6 -35.02 6.54 12.64
CA VAL A 6 -35.40 6.50 11.21
C VAL A 6 -36.88 6.17 11.04
N LEU A 7 -37.42 5.21 11.79
CA LEU A 7 -38.84 4.85 11.73
C LEU A 7 -39.74 5.99 12.23
N GLU A 8 -39.37 6.66 13.32
CA GLU A 8 -40.07 7.85 13.83
C GLU A 8 -40.08 8.99 12.81
N TYR A 9 -38.96 9.22 12.11
CA TYR A 9 -38.94 10.20 11.02
C TYR A 9 -39.90 9.84 9.88
N ILE A 10 -39.96 8.56 9.50
CA ILE A 10 -40.88 8.05 8.46
C ILE A 10 -42.34 8.26 8.86
N ASP A 11 -42.68 7.94 10.12
CA ASP A 11 -44.02 8.09 10.67
C ASP A 11 -44.43 9.58 10.76
N ASN A 12 -43.55 10.43 11.29
CA ASN A 12 -43.79 11.87 11.42
C ASN A 12 -43.98 12.59 10.09
N HIS A 13 -43.34 12.09 9.02
CA HIS A 13 -43.44 12.64 7.67
C HIS A 13 -44.43 11.89 6.78
N ALA A 14 -45.16 10.91 7.33
CA ALA A 14 -46.14 10.10 6.62
C ALA A 14 -45.62 9.52 5.28
N LEU A 15 -44.39 8.99 5.27
CA LEU A 15 -43.75 8.51 4.03
C LEU A 15 -44.27 7.15 3.55
N GLY A 16 -45.13 6.48 4.34
CA GLY A 16 -45.77 5.22 3.99
C GLY A 16 -44.81 4.05 3.85
N ASP A 17 -45.25 3.01 3.15
CA ASP A 17 -44.53 1.72 3.02
C ASP A 17 -43.17 1.84 2.32
N GLU A 18 -43.02 2.84 1.44
CA GLU A 18 -41.77 3.14 0.74
C GLU A 18 -40.82 4.03 1.55
N GLY A 19 -41.22 4.48 2.76
CA GLY A 19 -40.48 5.45 3.56
C GLY A 19 -39.04 5.05 3.85
N ILE A 20 -38.79 3.76 4.11
CA ILE A 20 -37.43 3.25 4.33
C ILE A 20 -36.57 3.44 3.09
N LYS A 21 -37.07 3.02 1.92
CA LYS A 21 -36.37 3.15 0.64
C LYS A 21 -36.10 4.61 0.33
N MET A 22 -37.11 5.46 0.49
CA MET A 22 -36.98 6.90 0.24
C MET A 22 -35.93 7.57 1.13
N VAL A 23 -35.86 7.20 2.42
CA VAL A 23 -34.85 7.74 3.36
C VAL A 23 -33.44 7.24 3.02
N MET A 24 -33.26 5.96 2.67
CA MET A 24 -31.95 5.44 2.26
C MET A 24 -31.48 6.06 0.93
N GLU A 25 -32.41 6.31 0.01
CA GLU A 25 -32.15 6.92 -1.29
C GLU A 25 -32.52 8.41 -1.34
N CYS A 26 -32.41 9.12 -0.21
CA CYS A 26 -32.92 10.49 -0.04
C CYS A 26 -32.42 11.49 -1.10
N LYS A 27 -31.29 11.21 -1.77
CA LYS A 27 -30.78 12.04 -2.88
C LYS A 27 -31.69 12.04 -4.10
N ALA A 28 -32.46 10.97 -4.33
CA ALA A 28 -33.44 10.86 -5.41
C ALA A 28 -34.76 11.60 -5.09
N TYR A 29 -34.94 12.04 -3.84
CA TYR A 29 -36.18 12.62 -3.34
C TYR A 29 -35.95 14.03 -2.79
N PRO A 30 -36.15 15.10 -3.61
CA PRO A 30 -35.91 16.48 -3.19
C PRO A 30 -36.64 16.89 -1.89
N GLN A 31 -37.82 16.32 -1.65
CA GLN A 31 -38.60 16.54 -0.43
C GLN A 31 -37.95 16.01 0.85
N LEU A 32 -36.98 15.09 0.73
CA LEU A 32 -36.22 14.53 1.86
C LEU A 32 -34.85 15.21 2.04
N LYS A 33 -34.63 16.35 1.39
CA LYS A 33 -33.37 17.09 1.53
C LYS A 33 -33.17 17.51 2.98
N GLY A 34 -32.14 16.95 3.61
CA GLY A 34 -31.80 17.24 5.00
C GLY A 34 -32.39 16.26 6.02
N CYS A 35 -33.11 15.21 5.59
CA CYS A 35 -33.69 14.20 6.48
C CYS A 35 -32.68 13.66 7.51
N TRP A 36 -31.46 13.35 7.07
CA TRP A 36 -30.41 12.83 7.95
C TRP A 36 -29.94 13.82 9.01
N LYS A 37 -30.07 15.14 8.80
CA LYS A 37 -29.78 16.13 9.84
C LYS A 37 -30.80 16.03 10.96
N GLU A 38 -32.08 15.95 10.60
CA GLU A 38 -33.17 15.81 11.56
C GLU A 38 -33.11 14.49 12.33
N ILE A 39 -32.92 13.37 11.61
CA ILE A 39 -32.71 12.04 12.22
C ILE A 39 -31.52 12.06 13.19
N THR A 40 -30.45 12.79 12.86
CA THR A 40 -29.28 12.92 13.74
C THR A 40 -29.58 13.79 14.97
N SER A 41 -30.40 14.83 14.85
CA SER A 41 -30.79 15.68 15.99
C SER A 41 -31.52 14.92 17.10
N ALA A 42 -32.22 13.82 16.76
CA ALA A 42 -32.82 12.91 17.74
C ALA A 42 -31.78 12.05 18.50
N LEU A 43 -30.52 12.03 18.06
CA LEU A 43 -29.42 11.26 18.63
C LEU A 43 -28.19 12.14 18.87
N PRO A 44 -28.26 13.17 19.74
CA PRO A 44 -27.23 14.21 19.87
C PRO A 44 -25.85 13.70 20.32
N TRP A 45 -25.78 12.52 20.94
CA TRP A 45 -24.52 11.86 21.32
C TRP A 45 -23.86 11.07 20.17
N ARG A 46 -24.46 11.03 18.97
CA ARG A 46 -23.88 10.40 17.77
C ARG A 46 -23.63 11.43 16.70
N THR A 47 -22.50 11.28 16.00
CA THR A 47 -22.21 12.12 14.83
C THR A 47 -23.11 11.73 13.64
N TYR A 48 -23.38 12.70 12.78
CA TYR A 48 -24.11 12.50 11.52
C TYR A 48 -23.63 11.29 10.72
N ASN A 49 -22.31 11.19 10.50
CA ASN A 49 -21.71 10.09 9.74
C ASN A 49 -21.96 8.73 10.41
N SER A 50 -21.91 8.67 11.75
CA SER A 50 -22.18 7.43 12.50
C SER A 50 -23.64 6.99 12.33
N VAL A 51 -24.59 7.93 12.45
CA VAL A 51 -26.03 7.66 12.28
C VAL A 51 -26.32 7.20 10.86
N TYR A 52 -25.87 7.95 9.86
CA TYR A 52 -26.02 7.65 8.43
C TYR A 52 -25.49 6.24 8.10
N HIS A 53 -24.22 5.95 8.39
CA HIS A 53 -23.64 4.66 8.06
C HIS A 53 -24.26 3.50 8.83
N ARG A 54 -24.67 3.71 10.10
CA ARG A 54 -25.33 2.67 10.88
C ARG A 54 -26.73 2.38 10.35
N ALA A 55 -27.48 3.39 9.93
CA ALA A 55 -28.80 3.20 9.35
C ALA A 55 -28.74 2.41 8.04
N HIS A 56 -27.85 2.78 7.11
CA HIS A 56 -27.59 2.00 5.90
C HIS A 56 -27.23 0.54 6.21
N THR A 57 -26.40 0.27 7.23
CA THR A 57 -26.09 -1.10 7.66
C THR A 57 -27.27 -1.85 8.29
N ILE A 58 -28.25 -1.17 8.88
CA ILE A 58 -29.44 -1.81 9.46
C ILE A 58 -30.51 -2.09 8.39
N PHE A 59 -30.79 -1.11 7.52
CA PHE A 59 -31.92 -1.15 6.60
C PHE A 59 -31.58 -1.72 5.23
N GLU A 60 -30.32 -1.62 4.79
CA GLU A 60 -29.84 -2.29 3.58
C GLU A 60 -29.20 -3.66 3.92
N ALA A 61 -29.46 -4.18 5.12
CA ALA A 61 -28.99 -5.48 5.56
C ALA A 61 -29.59 -6.57 4.67
N GLY A 62 -28.90 -6.89 3.57
CA GLY A 62 -29.22 -8.07 2.76
C GLY A 62 -29.06 -9.36 3.55
N SER A 63 -29.44 -10.48 2.93
CA SER A 63 -29.40 -11.79 3.58
C SER A 63 -28.02 -12.08 4.19
N GLN A 64 -28.00 -12.50 5.47
CA GLN A 64 -26.80 -13.01 6.16
C GLN A 64 -26.50 -14.45 5.71
N GLY A 65 -26.66 -14.71 4.41
CA GLY A 65 -26.48 -16.04 3.83
C GLY A 65 -25.02 -16.48 3.88
N ILE A 66 -24.82 -17.78 4.02
CA ILE A 66 -23.51 -18.43 3.88
C ILE A 66 -22.98 -18.13 2.47
N TRP A 67 -21.72 -17.73 2.37
CA TRP A 67 -21.05 -17.52 1.08
C TRP A 67 -20.60 -18.88 0.55
N THR A 68 -21.19 -19.33 -0.57
CA THR A 68 -20.74 -20.56 -1.24
C THR A 68 -19.51 -20.29 -2.11
N LYS A 69 -18.91 -21.34 -2.66
CA LYS A 69 -17.78 -21.16 -3.59
C LYS A 69 -18.23 -20.47 -4.88
N GLU A 70 -19.40 -20.84 -5.36
CA GLU A 70 -20.05 -20.28 -6.55
C GLU A 70 -20.39 -18.79 -6.34
N ASP A 71 -20.85 -18.41 -5.14
CA ASP A 71 -21.04 -16.99 -4.78
C ASP A 71 -19.73 -16.20 -4.89
N ILE A 72 -18.62 -16.77 -4.40
CA ILE A 72 -17.31 -16.11 -4.43
C ILE A 72 -16.80 -16.02 -5.88
N GLU A 73 -16.94 -17.07 -6.68
CA GLU A 73 -16.56 -17.08 -8.09
C GLU A 73 -17.34 -16.03 -8.89
N LEU A 74 -18.66 -15.93 -8.68
CA LEU A 74 -19.49 -14.89 -9.28
C LEU A 74 -19.00 -13.49 -8.92
N VAL A 75 -18.67 -13.26 -7.65
CA VAL A 75 -18.13 -11.98 -7.18
C VAL A 75 -16.78 -11.66 -7.83
N MET A 76 -15.91 -12.64 -7.99
CA MET A 76 -14.61 -12.46 -8.64
C MET A 76 -14.76 -12.13 -10.13
N GLU A 77 -15.65 -12.83 -10.84
CA GLU A 77 -15.88 -12.60 -12.28
C GLU A 77 -16.58 -11.27 -12.56
N PHE A 78 -17.55 -10.90 -11.72
CA PHE A 78 -18.19 -9.59 -11.80
C PHE A 78 -17.17 -8.46 -11.61
N GLN A 79 -16.24 -8.58 -10.66
CA GLN A 79 -15.24 -7.54 -10.43
C GLN A 79 -14.28 -7.38 -11.63
N LYS A 80 -13.93 -8.47 -12.32
CA LYS A 80 -13.08 -8.39 -13.52
C LYS A 80 -13.78 -7.64 -14.67
N THR A 81 -15.09 -7.83 -14.81
CA THR A 81 -15.87 -7.30 -15.93
C THR A 81 -16.42 -5.89 -15.67
N HIS A 82 -16.85 -5.59 -14.45
CA HIS A 82 -17.55 -4.36 -14.08
C HIS A 82 -16.79 -3.50 -13.04
N GLY A 83 -15.61 -3.96 -12.61
CA GLY A 83 -14.82 -3.27 -11.59
C GLY A 83 -15.46 -3.32 -10.19
N ASN A 84 -15.33 -2.23 -9.44
CA ASN A 84 -15.74 -2.16 -8.03
C ASN A 84 -17.22 -1.78 -7.82
N ASP A 85 -18.10 -2.09 -8.77
CA ASP A 85 -19.54 -1.79 -8.66
C ASP A 85 -20.29 -2.79 -7.74
N TRP A 86 -19.95 -2.72 -6.45
CA TRP A 86 -20.51 -3.60 -5.44
C TRP A 86 -22.00 -3.37 -5.18
N LYS A 87 -22.57 -2.23 -5.60
CA LYS A 87 -23.99 -1.94 -5.39
C LYS A 87 -24.83 -2.80 -6.35
N THR A 88 -24.53 -2.74 -7.64
CA THR A 88 -25.26 -3.50 -8.66
C THR A 88 -25.23 -5.00 -8.38
N LEU A 89 -24.06 -5.55 -8.06
CA LEU A 89 -23.95 -6.97 -7.72
C LEU A 89 -24.69 -7.34 -6.43
N ALA A 90 -24.65 -6.46 -5.42
CA ALA A 90 -25.34 -6.68 -4.16
C ALA A 90 -26.86 -6.71 -4.33
N ASP A 91 -27.40 -5.80 -5.13
CA ASP A 91 -28.83 -5.73 -5.44
C ASP A 91 -29.27 -7.00 -6.19
N ALA A 92 -28.49 -7.46 -7.16
CA ALA A 92 -28.75 -8.71 -7.90
C ALA A 92 -28.68 -9.98 -7.02
N MET A 93 -27.76 -10.02 -6.06
CA MET A 93 -27.59 -11.16 -5.14
C MET A 93 -28.52 -11.09 -3.90
N GLY A 94 -29.25 -10.00 -3.69
CA GLY A 94 -30.01 -9.78 -2.46
C GLY A 94 -29.13 -9.74 -1.19
N LYS A 95 -27.88 -9.28 -1.32
CA LYS A 95 -26.89 -9.18 -0.24
C LYS A 95 -26.50 -7.71 -0.01
N HIS A 96 -25.86 -7.40 1.11
CA HIS A 96 -25.40 -6.02 1.38
C HIS A 96 -24.07 -5.75 0.65
N ARG A 97 -23.91 -4.59 -0.03
CA ARG A 97 -22.68 -4.20 -0.78
C ARG A 97 -21.36 -4.40 -0.05
N LYS A 98 -21.30 -4.06 1.25
CA LYS A 98 -20.13 -4.31 2.12
C LYS A 98 -19.78 -5.80 2.20
N HIS A 99 -20.77 -6.69 2.31
CA HIS A 99 -20.53 -8.13 2.38
C HIS A 99 -20.00 -8.67 1.05
N VAL A 100 -20.50 -8.16 -0.09
CA VAL A 100 -19.99 -8.48 -1.42
C VAL A 100 -18.52 -8.07 -1.55
N LYS A 101 -18.20 -6.82 -1.20
CA LYS A 101 -16.81 -6.33 -1.16
C LYS A 101 -15.93 -7.19 -0.24
N ASP A 102 -16.42 -7.59 0.93
CA ASP A 102 -15.70 -8.44 1.86
C ASP A 102 -15.53 -9.87 1.34
N ALA A 103 -16.51 -10.41 0.62
CA ALA A 103 -16.43 -11.71 -0.03
C ALA A 103 -15.39 -11.70 -1.16
N TRP A 104 -15.38 -10.68 -2.00
CA TRP A 104 -14.33 -10.46 -3.00
C TRP A 104 -12.94 -10.42 -2.33
N ARG A 105 -12.80 -9.61 -1.27
CA ARG A 105 -11.55 -9.50 -0.52
C ARG A 105 -11.10 -10.85 0.03
N ARG A 106 -12.01 -11.65 0.60
CA ARG A 106 -11.67 -13.01 1.09
C ARG A 106 -11.34 -13.97 -0.03
N GLY A 107 -12.08 -13.94 -1.13
CA GLY A 107 -11.85 -14.78 -2.32
C GLY A 107 -10.46 -14.57 -2.90
N ARG A 108 -10.06 -13.30 -3.07
CA ARG A 108 -8.70 -12.92 -3.50
C ARG A 108 -7.59 -13.44 -2.57
N LEU A 109 -7.91 -13.66 -1.30
CA LEU A 109 -6.97 -14.14 -0.29
C LEU A 109 -6.96 -15.68 -0.15
N ALA A 110 -7.95 -16.38 -0.69
CA ALA A 110 -8.13 -17.82 -0.46
C ALA A 110 -6.99 -18.67 -1.03
N GLY A 111 -6.33 -18.22 -2.11
CA GLY A 111 -5.18 -18.88 -2.73
C GLY A 111 -3.81 -18.46 -2.15
N LYS A 112 -3.77 -17.53 -1.18
CA LYS A 112 -2.50 -17.04 -0.63
C LYS A 112 -1.89 -18.06 0.32
N LYS A 113 -0.58 -18.32 0.18
CA LYS A 113 0.20 -19.24 1.00
C LYS A 113 0.27 -18.76 2.44
N LYS A 114 0.20 -19.70 3.39
CA LYS A 114 0.39 -19.46 4.83
C LYS A 114 1.65 -20.19 5.30
N GLY A 115 2.29 -19.67 6.35
CA GLY A 115 3.48 -20.30 6.94
C GLY A 115 4.78 -19.96 6.21
N HIS A 116 5.68 -20.94 6.08
CA HIS A 116 7.07 -20.76 5.65
C HIS A 116 7.18 -20.02 4.31
N TRP A 117 8.13 -19.09 4.22
CA TRP A 117 8.41 -18.29 3.02
C TRP A 117 9.55 -18.94 2.23
N MET A 118 9.34 -19.17 0.94
CA MET A 118 10.40 -19.64 0.05
C MET A 118 11.38 -18.51 -0.26
N ARG A 119 12.64 -18.86 -0.55
CA ARG A 119 13.69 -17.86 -0.86
C ARG A 119 13.29 -16.94 -2.01
N GLU A 120 12.63 -17.48 -3.03
CA GLU A 120 12.15 -16.73 -4.18
C GLU A 120 11.02 -15.76 -3.78
N GLU A 121 10.13 -16.15 -2.86
CA GLU A 121 9.09 -15.26 -2.34
C GLU A 121 9.69 -14.09 -1.55
N TYR A 122 10.73 -14.36 -0.76
CA TYR A 122 11.48 -13.32 -0.05
C TYR A 122 12.11 -12.33 -1.02
N GLN A 123 12.78 -12.85 -2.04
CA GLN A 123 13.47 -12.07 -3.05
C GLN A 123 12.49 -11.15 -3.77
N ASN A 124 11.38 -11.70 -4.28
CA ASN A 124 10.38 -10.92 -4.99
C ASN A 124 9.73 -9.84 -4.11
N LEU A 125 9.45 -10.13 -2.83
CA LEU A 125 8.95 -9.11 -1.91
C LEU A 125 9.96 -7.97 -1.74
N PHE A 126 11.23 -8.31 -1.52
CA PHE A 126 12.31 -7.35 -1.35
C PHE A 126 12.44 -6.44 -2.59
N ASP A 127 12.45 -7.03 -3.78
CA ASP A 127 12.61 -6.29 -5.04
C ASP A 127 11.41 -5.35 -5.31
N LEU A 128 10.18 -5.83 -5.08
CA LEU A 128 8.98 -5.02 -5.27
C LEU A 128 8.91 -3.83 -4.30
N VAL A 129 9.29 -4.04 -3.04
CA VAL A 129 9.33 -2.95 -2.05
C VAL A 129 10.44 -1.97 -2.40
N ASN A 130 11.62 -2.46 -2.77
CA ASN A 130 12.75 -1.60 -3.10
C ASN A 130 12.49 -0.75 -4.34
N LYS A 131 11.84 -1.32 -5.37
CA LYS A 131 11.42 -0.59 -6.56
C LYS A 131 10.52 0.60 -6.22
N ASP A 132 9.55 0.40 -5.33
CA ASP A 132 8.65 1.48 -4.89
C ASP A 132 9.37 2.55 -4.06
N LEU A 133 10.25 2.14 -3.14
CA LEU A 133 11.03 3.05 -2.31
C LEU A 133 12.00 3.90 -3.13
N ARG A 134 12.68 3.30 -4.12
CA ARG A 134 13.55 4.02 -5.07
C ARG A 134 12.77 5.08 -5.83
N MET A 135 11.63 4.70 -6.41
CA MET A 135 10.77 5.63 -7.13
C MET A 135 10.32 6.82 -6.26
N LYS A 136 10.23 6.64 -4.94
CA LYS A 136 9.92 7.72 -3.99
C LYS A 136 11.14 8.51 -3.55
N ALA A 137 12.33 7.90 -3.50
CA ALA A 137 13.56 8.60 -3.17
C ALA A 137 13.85 9.76 -4.14
N PHE A 138 13.50 9.56 -5.43
CA PHE A 138 13.75 10.50 -6.52
C PHE A 138 12.53 11.29 -7.00
N LYS A 139 11.32 10.99 -6.50
CA LYS A 139 10.13 11.80 -6.76
C LYS A 139 9.88 12.76 -5.61
N GLU A 140 10.10 14.05 -5.82
CA GLU A 140 9.66 15.09 -4.90
C GLU A 140 8.12 15.06 -4.76
N LYS A 141 7.62 14.68 -3.59
CA LYS A 141 6.25 15.02 -3.18
C LYS A 141 6.16 15.42 -1.72
N HIS A 142 5.73 16.66 -1.51
CA HIS A 142 5.12 17.11 -0.26
C HIS A 142 3.99 16.15 0.13
N SER A 143 4.20 15.44 1.24
CA SER A 143 3.25 14.47 1.75
C SER A 143 2.07 15.19 2.41
N LYS A 144 0.85 15.00 1.87
CA LYS A 144 -0.39 15.49 2.47
C LYS A 144 -0.91 14.46 3.48
N HIS A 145 -0.78 14.78 4.77
CA HIS A 145 -1.46 14.22 5.95
C HIS A 145 -1.66 12.69 6.06
N GLY A 146 -1.17 12.11 7.17
CA GLY A 146 -1.64 10.83 7.70
C GLY A 146 -1.07 9.56 7.07
N MET A 147 0.21 9.56 6.67
CA MET A 147 0.81 8.39 6.03
C MET A 147 1.27 7.32 7.04
N LEU A 148 0.99 6.06 6.67
CA LEU A 148 1.60 4.86 7.23
C LEU A 148 3.12 4.89 6.97
N LYS A 149 3.91 4.24 7.85
CA LYS A 149 5.37 4.11 7.76
C LYS A 149 5.80 3.84 6.30
N ASP A 150 6.63 4.73 5.74
CA ASP A 150 7.22 4.71 4.38
C ASP A 150 6.26 4.74 3.17
N ASN A 151 4.94 4.87 3.39
CA ASN A 151 3.90 4.92 2.35
C ASN A 151 3.85 3.74 1.38
N ILE A 152 4.41 2.58 1.74
CA ILE A 152 4.59 1.45 0.81
C ILE A 152 3.21 0.91 0.38
N PRO A 153 2.92 0.74 -0.92
CA PRO A 153 1.62 0.32 -1.43
C PRO A 153 1.44 -1.21 -1.32
N TRP A 154 1.34 -1.71 -0.08
CA TRP A 154 1.29 -3.15 0.24
C TRP A 154 0.23 -3.94 -0.54
N MET A 155 -0.91 -3.32 -0.86
CA MET A 155 -1.94 -3.96 -1.67
C MET A 155 -1.44 -4.27 -3.09
N ALA A 156 -0.80 -3.30 -3.76
CA ALA A 156 -0.27 -3.49 -5.11
C ALA A 156 0.87 -4.52 -5.11
N ILE A 157 1.75 -4.45 -4.11
CA ILE A 157 2.84 -5.42 -3.95
C ILE A 157 2.31 -6.84 -3.76
N SER A 158 1.30 -7.02 -2.92
CA SER A 158 0.65 -8.33 -2.70
C SER A 158 -0.07 -8.88 -3.93
N ASP A 159 -0.60 -7.99 -4.77
CA ASP A 159 -1.25 -8.35 -6.01
C ASP A 159 -0.23 -8.84 -7.03
N VAL A 160 0.93 -8.18 -7.17
CA VAL A 160 2.05 -8.61 -8.04
C VAL A 160 2.77 -9.85 -7.50
N LEU A 161 2.98 -9.94 -6.18
CA LEU A 161 3.65 -11.09 -5.57
C LEU A 161 2.82 -12.37 -5.70
N GLU A 162 1.49 -12.24 -5.81
CA GLU A 162 0.49 -13.30 -5.96
C GLU A 162 0.43 -14.34 -4.82
N THR A 163 1.51 -14.62 -4.10
CA THR A 163 1.60 -15.70 -3.12
C THR A 163 1.16 -15.31 -1.72
N ARG A 164 1.31 -14.04 -1.32
CA ARG A 164 1.00 -13.55 0.04
C ARG A 164 0.06 -12.37 0.04
N ASP A 165 -0.63 -12.16 1.16
CA ASP A 165 -1.49 -10.99 1.36
C ASP A 165 -0.70 -9.77 1.85
N HIS A 166 -1.25 -8.59 1.63
CA HIS A 166 -0.61 -7.32 1.95
C HIS A 166 -0.23 -7.13 3.42
N VAL A 167 -1.00 -7.68 4.37
CA VAL A 167 -0.69 -7.58 5.81
C VAL A 167 0.52 -8.45 6.11
N THR A 168 0.54 -9.69 5.61
CA THR A 168 1.68 -10.59 5.78
C THR A 168 2.93 -10.04 5.12
N CYS A 169 2.83 -9.44 3.92
CA CYS A 169 3.97 -8.77 3.26
C CYS A 169 4.53 -7.61 4.10
N CYS A 170 3.64 -6.76 4.63
CA CYS A 170 4.00 -5.64 5.48
C CYS A 170 4.72 -6.09 6.77
N GLN A 171 4.15 -7.07 7.47
CA GLN A 171 4.77 -7.66 8.66
C GLN A 171 6.14 -8.25 8.32
N LYS A 172 6.21 -9.02 7.23
CA LYS A 172 7.46 -9.65 6.79
C LYS A 172 8.56 -8.64 6.56
N TRP A 173 8.23 -7.54 5.89
CA TRP A 173 9.18 -6.47 5.63
C TRP A 173 9.70 -5.84 6.93
N TYR A 174 8.79 -5.35 7.78
CA TYR A 174 9.18 -4.60 8.97
C TYR A 174 9.75 -5.46 10.10
N GLU A 175 9.48 -6.76 10.13
CA GLU A 175 10.02 -7.67 11.14
C GLU A 175 11.35 -8.30 10.72
N GLN A 176 11.60 -8.47 9.42
CA GLN A 176 12.74 -9.31 8.95
C GLN A 176 13.59 -8.71 7.83
N LEU A 177 13.05 -7.80 7.00
CA LEU A 177 13.77 -7.30 5.81
C LEU A 177 14.31 -5.88 5.96
N ILE A 178 13.77 -5.08 6.88
CA ILE A 178 14.34 -3.76 7.16
C ILE A 178 15.73 -3.87 7.79
N SER A 179 16.58 -2.89 7.49
CA SER A 179 17.88 -2.81 8.16
C SER A 179 17.71 -2.50 9.66
N PRO A 180 18.64 -2.95 10.53
CA PRO A 180 18.62 -2.60 11.94
C PRO A 180 18.67 -1.09 12.20
N MET A 181 19.25 -0.31 11.27
CA MET A 181 19.30 1.15 11.37
C MET A 181 17.93 1.77 11.07
N VAL A 182 17.21 1.25 10.09
CA VAL A 182 15.81 1.64 9.79
C VAL A 182 14.89 1.26 10.94
N ALA A 183 15.05 0.06 11.50
CA ALA A 183 14.26 -0.37 12.66
C ALA A 183 14.38 0.57 13.86
N LYS A 184 15.58 1.14 14.06
CA LYS A 184 15.89 2.11 15.12
C LYS A 184 15.56 3.56 14.76
N GLY A 185 15.09 3.83 13.55
CA GLY A 185 14.81 5.19 13.06
C GLY A 185 16.05 6.05 12.79
N MET A 186 17.25 5.45 12.77
CA MET A 186 18.50 6.14 12.49
C MET A 186 18.77 6.28 10.98
N TRP A 187 18.02 5.57 10.15
CA TRP A 187 18.16 5.54 8.70
C TRP A 187 16.76 5.44 8.08
N ALA A 188 16.52 6.09 6.94
CA ALA A 188 15.27 5.90 6.21
C ALA A 188 15.50 4.90 5.09
N ASN A 189 14.49 4.06 4.78
CA ASN A 189 14.60 3.09 3.70
C ASN A 189 14.98 3.74 2.35
N VAL A 190 14.52 4.96 2.11
CA VAL A 190 14.83 5.73 0.88
C VAL A 190 16.29 6.19 0.78
N ASP A 191 17.00 6.26 1.91
CA ASP A 191 18.38 6.75 1.93
C ASP A 191 19.37 5.71 1.39
N ASP A 192 18.99 4.42 1.34
CA ASP A 192 19.80 3.38 0.68
C ASP A 192 20.03 3.73 -0.81
N TYR A 193 18.99 4.20 -1.50
CA TYR A 193 19.09 4.55 -2.93
C TYR A 193 19.85 5.84 -3.16
N ARG A 194 19.71 6.82 -2.27
CA ARG A 194 20.47 8.07 -2.34
C ARG A 194 21.95 7.81 -2.11
N LEU A 195 22.28 6.98 -1.12
CA LEU A 195 23.64 6.59 -0.83
C LEU A 195 24.29 5.91 -2.05
N LEU A 196 23.62 4.90 -2.63
CA LEU A 196 24.16 4.19 -3.78
C LEU A 196 24.26 5.07 -5.03
N GLU A 197 23.28 5.95 -5.28
CA GLU A 197 23.32 6.86 -6.42
C GLU A 197 24.51 7.83 -6.32
N GLU A 198 24.75 8.44 -5.15
CA GLU A 198 25.91 9.32 -4.96
C GLU A 198 27.23 8.56 -5.03
N LEU A 199 27.31 7.35 -4.45
CA LEU A 199 28.51 6.52 -4.56
C LEU A 199 28.82 6.08 -6.00
N LEU A 200 27.80 5.90 -6.84
CA LEU A 200 27.98 5.54 -8.24
C LEU A 200 28.40 6.73 -9.12
N LYS A 201 27.91 7.94 -8.79
CA LYS A 201 28.36 9.19 -9.42
C LYS A 201 29.80 9.54 -9.05
N LEU A 202 30.25 9.11 -7.87
CA LEU A 202 31.62 9.30 -7.42
C LEU A 202 32.54 8.29 -8.12
N ASP A 203 33.51 8.81 -8.86
CA ASP A 203 34.64 8.02 -9.37
C ASP A 203 35.71 7.85 -8.26
N ALA A 204 35.30 7.34 -7.10
CA ALA A 204 36.19 7.11 -5.97
C ALA A 204 36.98 5.81 -6.18
N ALA A 205 38.32 5.88 -6.10
CA ALA A 205 39.17 4.72 -6.30
C ALA A 205 39.08 3.72 -5.13
N CYS A 206 38.84 4.20 -3.91
CA CYS A 206 38.62 3.37 -2.75
C CYS A 206 37.69 3.98 -1.70
N ILE A 207 37.37 3.20 -0.67
CA ILE A 207 36.48 3.59 0.43
C ILE A 207 36.97 4.81 1.21
N ASP A 208 38.29 5.00 1.27
CA ASP A 208 38.94 6.10 2.00
C ASP A 208 38.91 7.43 1.20
N ASP A 209 38.70 7.36 -0.13
CA ASP A 209 38.60 8.53 -1.00
C ASP A 209 37.19 9.15 -1.01
N VAL A 210 36.21 8.45 -0.43
CA VAL A 210 34.84 8.94 -0.33
C VAL A 210 34.73 9.95 0.80
N ASP A 211 34.28 11.17 0.48
CA ASP A 211 33.92 12.18 1.49
C ASP A 211 32.55 11.85 2.12
N TRP A 212 32.56 10.89 3.04
CA TRP A 212 31.35 10.39 3.70
C TRP A 212 30.57 11.48 4.45
N ASP A 213 31.24 12.49 4.99
CA ASP A 213 30.62 13.52 5.81
C ASP A 213 29.80 14.51 4.96
N ASN A 214 30.12 14.64 3.67
CA ASN A 214 29.38 15.48 2.71
C ASN A 214 28.61 14.67 1.65
N LEU A 215 28.59 13.35 1.74
CA LEU A 215 27.97 12.47 0.74
C LEU A 215 26.45 12.64 0.65
N LEU A 216 25.77 12.85 1.77
CA LEU A 216 24.33 13.03 1.83
C LEU A 216 23.98 14.22 2.73
N GLU A 217 23.30 15.23 2.20
CA GLU A 217 23.00 16.48 2.93
C GLU A 217 22.28 16.29 4.27
N ASN A 218 21.45 15.24 4.38
CA ASN A 218 20.61 14.98 5.55
C ASN A 218 21.11 13.84 6.45
N ARG A 219 22.34 13.34 6.25
CA ARG A 219 22.90 12.21 7.01
C ARG A 219 24.32 12.49 7.43
N ASP A 220 24.70 11.97 8.59
CA ASP A 220 26.08 12.01 9.07
C ASP A 220 26.93 10.92 8.37
N GLY A 221 28.21 11.23 8.13
CA GLY A 221 29.10 10.31 7.42
C GLY A 221 29.41 9.02 8.18
N GLU A 222 29.31 9.01 9.51
CA GLU A 222 29.40 7.77 10.29
C GLU A 222 28.21 6.84 10.00
N ALA A 223 26.98 7.37 9.95
CA ALA A 223 25.79 6.62 9.58
C ALA A 223 25.87 6.10 8.14
N CYS A 224 26.33 6.91 7.19
CA CYS A 224 26.55 6.48 5.79
C CYS A 224 27.54 5.30 5.73
N ARG A 225 28.72 5.43 6.35
CA ARG A 225 29.73 4.34 6.41
C ARG A 225 29.18 3.08 7.08
N LYS A 226 28.47 3.26 8.19
CA LYS A 226 27.87 2.15 8.92
C LYS A 226 26.82 1.42 8.08
N ARG A 227 25.99 2.16 7.34
CA ARG A 227 25.00 1.58 6.45
C ARG A 227 25.65 0.85 5.28
N TRP A 228 26.63 1.47 4.62
CA TRP A 228 27.44 0.84 3.56
C TRP A 228 28.01 -0.51 4.02
N ASN A 229 28.69 -0.53 5.17
CA ASN A 229 29.23 -1.76 5.74
C ASN A 229 28.16 -2.82 6.02
N GLN A 230 26.97 -2.41 6.49
CA GLN A 230 25.84 -3.34 6.65
C GLN A 230 25.37 -3.92 5.31
N MET A 231 25.36 -3.13 4.23
CA MET A 231 24.98 -3.61 2.89
C MET A 231 25.98 -4.63 2.36
N ILE A 232 27.28 -4.33 2.45
CA ILE A 232 28.37 -5.22 2.04
C ILE A 232 28.30 -6.56 2.78
N ILE A 233 28.14 -6.53 4.11
CA ILE A 233 28.05 -7.74 4.93
C ILE A 233 26.78 -8.53 4.62
N HIS A 234 25.65 -7.84 4.46
CA HIS A 234 24.35 -8.49 4.24
C HIS A 234 24.26 -9.19 2.88
N ILE A 235 24.79 -8.57 1.83
CA ILE A 235 24.87 -9.18 0.49
C ILE A 235 25.99 -10.22 0.43
N GLY A 236 27.00 -10.09 1.29
CA GLY A 236 28.14 -11.00 1.31
C GLY A 236 29.11 -10.72 0.16
N VAL A 237 29.30 -9.44 -0.18
CA VAL A 237 30.21 -9.06 -1.28
C VAL A 237 31.63 -9.53 -0.94
N PRO A 238 32.30 -10.29 -1.83
CA PRO A 238 33.63 -10.80 -1.55
C PRO A 238 34.64 -9.67 -1.34
N LYS A 239 35.50 -9.79 -0.32
CA LYS A 239 36.55 -8.80 -0.03
C LYS A 239 37.57 -8.60 -1.15
N SER A 240 37.65 -9.54 -2.09
CA SER A 240 38.52 -9.46 -3.26
C SER A 240 38.02 -8.46 -4.32
N LYS A 241 36.77 -8.01 -4.21
CA LYS A 241 36.18 -7.03 -5.13
C LYS A 241 36.71 -5.63 -4.85
N THR A 242 37.00 -4.88 -5.91
CA THR A 242 37.38 -3.47 -5.82
C THR A 242 36.23 -2.63 -5.27
N PHE A 243 36.51 -1.39 -4.87
CA PHE A 243 35.45 -0.50 -4.39
C PHE A 243 34.38 -0.25 -5.48
N ALA A 244 34.80 0.03 -6.71
CA ALA A 244 33.89 0.17 -7.85
C ALA A 244 33.02 -1.08 -8.07
N GLU A 245 33.62 -2.27 -8.09
CA GLU A 245 32.86 -3.52 -8.22
C GLU A 245 31.90 -3.74 -7.03
N GLN A 246 32.26 -3.30 -5.83
CA GLN A 246 31.37 -3.38 -4.66
C GLN A 246 30.17 -2.45 -4.81
N VAL A 247 30.38 -1.22 -5.32
CA VAL A 247 29.31 -0.25 -5.58
C VAL A 247 28.38 -0.77 -6.67
N GLU A 248 28.92 -1.33 -7.76
CA GLU A 248 28.16 -1.98 -8.82
C GLU A 248 27.32 -3.15 -8.30
N ILE A 249 27.91 -4.10 -7.57
CA ILE A 249 27.18 -5.27 -7.04
C ILE A 249 26.04 -4.83 -6.10
N LEU A 250 26.26 -3.81 -5.27
CA LEU A 250 25.19 -3.27 -4.42
C LEU A 250 24.16 -2.50 -5.24
N SER A 251 24.57 -1.80 -6.29
CA SER A 251 23.68 -1.11 -7.21
C SER A 251 22.83 -2.09 -8.00
N ASP A 252 23.36 -3.18 -8.57
CA ASP A 252 22.58 -4.25 -9.20
C ASP A 252 21.52 -4.82 -8.26
N ARG A 253 21.90 -4.98 -7.00
CA ARG A 253 21.07 -5.63 -6.00
C ARG A 253 19.92 -4.77 -5.49
N TYR A 254 20.15 -3.47 -5.33
CA TYR A 254 19.16 -2.54 -4.78
C TYR A 254 18.54 -1.64 -5.87
N CYS A 255 19.19 -1.51 -7.02
CA CYS A 255 18.97 -0.54 -8.10
C CYS A 255 19.37 -1.09 -9.50
N PRO A 256 18.85 -2.24 -9.97
CA PRO A 256 19.32 -2.86 -11.22
C PRO A 256 19.27 -1.92 -12.44
N ASP A 257 18.23 -1.10 -12.58
CA ASP A 257 18.15 -0.17 -13.73
C ASP A 257 19.20 0.97 -13.69
N ILE A 258 19.74 1.35 -12.51
CA ILE A 258 20.83 2.36 -12.41
C ILE A 258 22.17 1.75 -12.83
N ALA A 259 22.38 0.47 -12.54
CA ALA A 259 23.56 -0.23 -13.01
C ALA A 259 23.54 -0.38 -14.54
N GLU A 260 22.37 -0.67 -15.12
CA GLU A 260 22.17 -0.64 -16.59
C GLU A 260 22.46 0.76 -17.18
N ASP A 261 21.94 1.84 -16.60
CA ASP A 261 22.22 3.22 -17.05
C ASP A 261 23.73 3.58 -16.97
N ARG A 262 24.44 3.06 -15.96
CA ARG A 262 25.88 3.27 -15.77
C ARG A 262 26.71 2.42 -16.74
N GLU A 263 26.33 1.15 -16.94
CA GLU A 263 26.93 0.29 -17.98
C GLU A 263 26.75 0.93 -19.36
N ASP A 264 25.58 1.46 -19.69
CA ASP A 264 25.33 2.18 -20.94
C ASP A 264 26.19 3.44 -21.06
N PHE A 265 26.39 4.17 -19.96
CA PHE A 265 27.29 5.32 -19.92
C PHE A 265 28.76 4.92 -20.11
N ASP A 266 29.26 3.90 -19.40
CA ASP A 266 30.65 3.43 -19.49
C ASP A 266 30.95 2.77 -20.83
N ASN A 267 29.94 2.17 -21.46
CA ASN A 267 30.01 1.62 -22.81
C ASN A 267 29.80 2.67 -23.90
N ARG A 268 29.54 3.96 -23.57
CA ARG A 268 29.45 5.01 -24.59
C ARG A 268 30.82 5.13 -25.26
N PRO A 269 30.88 5.15 -26.61
CA PRO A 269 32.15 5.38 -27.29
C PRO A 269 32.72 6.73 -26.89
N TYR A 270 34.02 6.74 -26.55
CA TYR A 270 34.76 7.96 -26.21
C TYR A 270 34.67 8.95 -27.38
N ASP A 271 34.05 10.10 -27.15
CA ASP A 271 34.02 11.23 -28.08
C ASP A 271 35.15 12.21 -27.68
N PRO A 272 36.16 12.44 -28.53
CA PRO A 272 37.27 13.34 -28.20
C PRO A 272 36.87 14.82 -28.05
N GLU A 273 35.60 15.18 -28.30
CA GLU A 273 35.09 16.55 -28.21
C GLU A 273 34.22 16.86 -26.97
N ASP A 274 34.03 15.91 -26.03
CA ASP A 274 33.37 16.12 -24.72
C ASP A 274 34.36 16.53 -23.60
#